data_AF-A0A9Q2XLE7-F1
#
_entry.id   AF-A0A9Q2XLE7-F1
#
_cell.length_a   1.000
_cell.length_b   1.000
_cell.length_c   1.000
_cell.angle_alpha   90.00
_cell.angle_beta   90.00
_cell.angle_gamma   90.00
#
_symmetry.space_group_name_H-M   'P 1'
#
loop_
_entity.id
_entity.type
_entity.pdbx_description
1 polymer ?
#
loop_
_entity_poly.entity_id
_entity_poly.type
_entity_poly.pdbx_seq_one_letter_code
_entity_poly.pdbx_strand_id
1 'polypeptide(L)'
;MRGKSLGFFATKSDMFSLVEAIDATSSINITQAGEVVDGKLTVFSRLVDVPGLGVSSHPTSVLNDFYLICKPGVAVSLRKVSTKQGGVRYILDQKENLGTLVFRPGGEYFGEGIIVSEVSTIYQSGDGLDLFKLFEKKIKGNFKKNSLLLCRARSLRGPCEGY
;
A
#
# COMPACT_ATOMS: atom_id res chain seq x y z
N MET A 1 3.17 14.40 14.37
CA MET A 1 4.26 13.42 14.10
C MET A 1 4.40 13.25 12.60
N ARG A 2 5.61 13.35 12.05
CA ARG A 2 5.85 13.16 10.60
C ARG A 2 6.28 11.71 10.37
N GLY A 3 5.43 10.93 9.72
CA GLY A 3 5.74 9.57 9.29
C GLY A 3 6.73 9.54 8.13
N LYS A 4 7.13 8.34 7.72
CA LYS A 4 7.90 8.10 6.50
C LYS A 4 7.00 7.57 5.39
N SER A 5 7.22 8.02 4.17
CA SER A 5 6.53 7.52 2.97
C SER A 5 7.51 7.52 1.80
N LEU A 6 7.41 6.49 0.96
CA LEU A 6 8.14 6.36 -0.29
C LEU A 6 7.15 5.96 -1.38
N GLY A 7 6.97 6.85 -2.36
CA GLY A 7 6.25 6.56 -3.59
C GLY A 7 7.18 6.04 -4.67
N PHE A 8 6.72 5.07 -5.46
CA PHE A 8 7.47 4.53 -6.60
C PHE A 8 6.52 4.05 -7.71
N PHE A 9 7.00 4.07 -8.94
CA PHE A 9 6.29 3.51 -10.09
C PHE A 9 6.88 2.15 -10.42
N ALA A 10 6.02 1.18 -10.70
CA ALA A 10 6.43 -0.18 -11.02
C ALA A 10 5.49 -0.74 -12.09
N THR A 11 6.06 -1.36 -13.12
CA THR A 11 5.29 -2.25 -13.98
C THR A 11 4.90 -3.51 -13.21
N LYS A 12 4.03 -4.33 -13.81
CA LYS A 12 3.70 -5.64 -13.23
C LYS A 12 4.96 -6.48 -12.98
N SER A 13 5.88 -6.59 -13.95
CA SER A 13 7.12 -7.35 -13.79
C SER A 13 8.02 -6.80 -12.68
N ASP A 14 8.13 -5.48 -12.56
CA ASP A 14 8.92 -4.86 -11.49
C ASP A 14 8.31 -5.14 -10.11
N MET A 15 6.98 -5.08 -10.01
CA MET A 15 6.25 -5.36 -8.78
C MET A 15 6.47 -6.80 -8.33
N PHE A 16 6.32 -7.77 -9.24
CA PHE A 16 6.56 -9.19 -8.94
C PHE A 16 8.01 -9.44 -8.50
N SER A 17 8.99 -8.87 -9.21
CA SER A 17 10.40 -8.98 -8.84
C SER A 17 10.69 -8.38 -7.45
N LEU A 18 10.04 -7.27 -7.12
CA LEU A 18 10.15 -6.65 -5.79
C LEU A 18 9.58 -7.53 -4.69
N VAL A 19 8.35 -8.03 -4.86
CA VAL A 19 7.67 -8.79 -3.80
C VAL A 19 8.33 -10.14 -3.58
N GLU A 20 8.82 -10.81 -4.63
CA GLU A 20 9.59 -12.05 -4.51
C GLU A 20 10.89 -11.81 -3.74
N ALA A 21 11.60 -10.72 -4.03
CA ALA A 21 12.82 -10.36 -3.32
C ALA A 21 12.59 -10.04 -1.83
N ILE A 22 11.39 -9.60 -1.46
CA ILE A 22 11.00 -9.36 -0.06
C ILE A 22 10.64 -10.69 0.60
N ASP A 23 9.71 -11.45 0.01
CA ASP A 23 9.26 -12.75 0.52
C ASP A 23 10.42 -13.74 0.71
N ALA A 24 11.44 -13.71 -0.15
CA ALA A 24 12.62 -14.56 -0.03
C ALA A 24 13.55 -14.19 1.14
N THR A 25 13.44 -12.98 1.70
CA THR A 25 14.37 -12.48 2.73
C THR A 25 13.72 -12.13 4.06
N SER A 26 12.39 -12.11 4.13
CA SER A 26 11.67 -11.76 5.34
C SER A 26 10.36 -12.52 5.44
N SER A 27 10.10 -13.07 6.62
CA SER A 27 8.77 -13.53 6.98
C SER A 27 7.94 -12.34 7.46
N ILE A 28 6.74 -12.17 6.91
CA ILE A 28 5.82 -11.06 7.21
C ILE A 28 4.38 -11.57 7.20
N ASN A 29 3.50 -10.87 7.91
CA ASN A 29 2.05 -11.03 7.82
C ASN A 29 1.47 -9.79 7.12
N ILE A 30 0.53 -10.02 6.21
CA ILE A 30 -0.08 -8.97 5.40
C ILE A 30 -1.59 -9.05 5.63
N THR A 31 -2.23 -7.95 5.97
CA THR A 31 -3.68 -7.89 6.15
C THR A 31 -4.24 -6.78 5.28
N GLN A 32 -5.29 -7.08 4.50
CA GLN A 32 -6.00 -6.04 3.75
C GLN A 32 -6.62 -5.05 4.72
N ALA A 33 -6.31 -3.77 4.53
CA ALA A 33 -6.64 -2.69 5.44
C ALA A 33 -7.74 -1.80 4.86
N GLY A 34 -8.35 -0.97 5.72
CA GLY A 34 -9.53 -0.18 5.36
C GLY A 34 -10.74 -0.51 6.24
N GLU A 35 -11.94 -0.24 5.72
CA GLU A 35 -13.20 -0.51 6.42
C GLU A 35 -13.51 -2.01 6.39
N VAL A 36 -13.83 -2.58 7.55
CA VAL A 36 -14.17 -4.00 7.72
C VAL A 36 -15.66 -4.12 8.01
N VAL A 37 -16.41 -4.64 7.03
CA VAL A 37 -17.88 -4.69 7.08
C VAL A 37 -18.39 -5.98 7.73
N ASP A 38 -17.74 -7.13 7.51
CA ASP A 38 -18.20 -8.45 8.01
C ASP A 38 -17.36 -9.02 9.16
N GLY A 39 -16.48 -8.21 9.74
CA GLY A 39 -15.54 -8.63 10.78
C GLY A 39 -14.46 -9.63 10.32
N LYS A 40 -14.48 -10.05 9.05
CA LYS A 40 -13.48 -10.94 8.46
C LYS A 40 -12.29 -10.14 7.96
N LEU A 41 -11.10 -10.54 8.38
CA LEU A 41 -9.84 -10.01 7.90
C LEU A 41 -9.27 -10.92 6.82
N THR A 42 -8.88 -10.33 5.69
CA THR A 42 -8.14 -11.03 4.63
C THR A 42 -6.66 -10.97 4.97
N VAL A 43 -6.06 -12.13 5.29
CA VAL A 43 -4.66 -12.25 5.72
C VAL A 43 -3.87 -13.08 4.71
N PHE A 44 -2.67 -12.64 4.39
CA PHE A 44 -1.70 -13.31 3.52
C PHE A 44 -0.37 -13.48 4.25
N SER A 45 0.33 -14.58 3.96
CA SER A 45 1.67 -14.87 4.46
C SER A 45 2.79 -14.47 3.50
N ARG A 46 2.44 -14.14 2.26
CA ARG A 46 3.37 -13.75 1.21
C ARG A 46 2.79 -12.60 0.41
N LEU A 47 3.66 -11.67 -0.01
CA LEU A 47 3.23 -10.55 -0.84
C LEU A 47 2.76 -11.01 -2.20
N VAL A 48 3.39 -12.03 -2.79
CA VAL A 48 2.97 -12.57 -4.11
C VAL A 48 1.52 -13.07 -4.15
N ASP A 49 0.96 -13.43 -2.98
CA ASP A 49 -0.42 -13.93 -2.86
C ASP A 49 -1.45 -12.78 -2.81
N VAL A 50 -1.00 -11.53 -2.71
CA VAL A 50 -1.86 -10.35 -2.67
C VAL A 50 -2.56 -10.17 -4.02
N PRO A 51 -3.89 -10.05 -4.04
CA PRO A 51 -4.62 -9.87 -5.29
C PRO A 51 -4.31 -8.50 -5.93
N GLY A 52 -4.28 -8.48 -7.26
CA GLY A 52 -4.12 -7.23 -8.01
C GLY A 52 -2.71 -6.64 -8.02
N LEU A 53 -1.67 -7.40 -7.63
CA LEU A 53 -0.29 -6.88 -7.71
C LEU A 53 0.08 -6.39 -9.12
N GLY A 54 0.54 -5.14 -9.19
CA GLY A 54 0.95 -4.49 -10.43
C GLY A 54 -0.22 -4.03 -11.30
N VAL A 55 -1.45 -4.08 -10.80
CA VAL A 55 -2.66 -3.56 -11.46
C VAL A 55 -3.38 -2.63 -10.49
N SER A 56 -3.85 -1.49 -10.99
CA SER A 56 -4.66 -0.56 -10.20
C SER A 56 -6.13 -0.63 -10.63
N SER A 57 -7.03 -0.78 -9.66
CA SER A 57 -8.49 -0.78 -9.91
C SER A 57 -9.04 0.63 -10.11
N HIS A 58 -8.37 1.63 -9.56
CA HIS A 58 -8.73 3.04 -9.64
C HIS A 58 -7.60 3.92 -10.18
N PRO A 59 -7.94 5.05 -10.85
CA PRO A 59 -6.96 5.98 -11.41
C PRO A 59 -6.25 6.81 -10.33
N THR A 60 -6.56 6.60 -9.05
CA THR A 60 -5.99 7.34 -7.92
C THR A 60 -5.57 6.37 -6.82
N SER A 61 -4.31 6.48 -6.37
CA SER A 61 -3.71 5.56 -5.39
C SER A 61 -4.45 5.51 -4.05
N VAL A 62 -5.10 6.60 -3.64
CA VAL A 62 -5.86 6.69 -2.37
C VAL A 62 -7.10 5.81 -2.36
N LEU A 63 -7.67 5.52 -3.54
CA LEU A 63 -8.87 4.69 -3.69
C LEU A 63 -8.55 3.22 -3.93
N ASN A 64 -7.28 2.89 -4.24
CA ASN A 64 -6.85 1.51 -4.40
C ASN A 64 -6.73 0.81 -3.04
N ASP A 65 -6.80 -0.52 -3.07
CA ASP A 65 -6.56 -1.34 -1.89
C ASP A 65 -5.20 -1.05 -1.27
N PHE A 66 -5.15 -1.16 0.05
CA PHE A 66 -3.92 -1.03 0.81
C PHE A 66 -3.87 -2.08 1.90
N TYR A 67 -2.66 -2.39 2.31
CA TYR A 67 -2.38 -3.51 3.18
C TYR A 67 -1.55 -3.05 4.37
N LEU A 68 -1.84 -3.59 5.55
CA LEU A 68 -0.95 -3.48 6.70
C LEU A 68 -0.02 -4.69 6.73
N ILE A 69 1.27 -4.40 6.84
CA ILE A 69 2.34 -5.38 6.93
C ILE A 69 2.93 -5.31 8.34
N CYS A 70 3.07 -6.47 8.98
CA CYS A 70 3.69 -6.63 10.29
C CYS A 70 4.63 -7.83 10.33
N LYS A 71 5.44 -7.91 11.39
CA LYS A 71 6.22 -9.11 11.67
C LYS A 71 5.30 -10.28 12.06
N PRO A 72 5.71 -11.54 11.84
CA PRO A 72 4.94 -12.70 12.26
C PRO A 72 4.65 -12.68 13.77
N GLY A 73 3.48 -13.14 14.16
CA GLY A 73 3.03 -13.17 15.56
C GLY A 73 2.51 -11.85 16.12
N VAL A 74 2.61 -10.74 15.37
CA VAL A 74 2.00 -9.46 15.75
C VAL A 74 0.50 -9.50 15.44
N ALA A 75 -0.32 -9.40 16.48
CA ALA A 75 -1.77 -9.30 16.33
C ALA A 75 -2.17 -7.92 15.80
N VAL A 76 -3.11 -7.88 14.85
CA VAL A 76 -3.71 -6.64 14.34
C VAL A 76 -5.05 -6.38 15.02
N SER A 77 -5.31 -5.11 15.34
CA SER A 77 -6.50 -4.64 16.04
C SER A 77 -7.35 -3.72 15.17
N LEU A 78 -8.67 -3.85 15.27
CA LEU A 78 -9.62 -2.97 14.60
C LEU A 78 -9.90 -1.73 15.44
N ARG A 79 -9.79 -0.56 14.83
CA ARG A 79 -10.19 0.71 15.44
C ARG A 79 -11.69 0.91 15.27
N LYS A 80 -12.40 1.17 16.36
CA LYS A 80 -13.82 1.58 16.33
C LYS A 80 -13.93 3.07 16.01
N VAL A 81 -14.80 3.41 15.07
CA VAL A 81 -15.07 4.79 14.66
C VAL A 81 -16.57 5.07 14.72
N SER A 82 -16.98 5.93 15.64
CA SER A 82 -18.35 6.41 15.72
C SER A 82 -18.66 7.32 14.53
N THR A 83 -19.77 7.07 13.84
CA THR A 83 -20.25 7.89 12.74
C THR A 83 -21.19 8.97 13.26
N LYS A 84 -21.34 10.08 12.52
CA LYS A 84 -22.26 11.17 12.89
C LYS A 84 -23.73 10.74 12.96
N GLN A 85 -24.09 9.64 12.28
CA GLN A 85 -25.44 9.08 12.27
C GLN A 85 -25.66 8.03 13.38
N GLY A 86 -24.74 7.91 14.35
CA GLY A 86 -24.88 6.99 15.48
C GLY A 86 -24.47 5.54 15.21
N GLY A 87 -23.90 5.25 14.03
CA GLY A 87 -23.35 3.93 13.71
C GLY A 87 -21.90 3.76 14.18
N VAL A 88 -21.41 2.52 14.19
CA VAL A 88 -20.00 2.19 14.45
C VAL A 88 -19.41 1.53 13.21
N ARG A 89 -18.28 2.06 12.73
CA ARG A 89 -17.45 1.42 11.70
C ARG A 89 -16.20 0.82 12.33
N TYR A 90 -15.76 -0.30 11.79
CA TYR A 90 -14.50 -0.93 12.16
C TYR A 90 -13.48 -0.66 11.06
N ILE A 91 -12.35 -0.06 11.43
CA ILE A 91 -11.31 0.32 10.49
C ILE A 91 -10.02 -0.37 10.90
N LEU A 92 -9.42 -1.11 9.98
CA LEU A 92 -8.05 -1.56 10.10
C LEU A 92 -7.12 -0.49 9.52
N ASP A 93 -6.40 0.23 10.38
CA ASP A 93 -5.43 1.24 9.99
C ASP A 93 -4.20 1.20 10.91
N GLN A 94 -3.18 2.02 10.61
CA GLN A 94 -1.98 2.03 11.45
C GLN A 94 -2.25 2.52 12.87
N LYS A 95 -3.29 3.32 13.17
CA LYS A 95 -3.35 4.07 14.43
C LYS A 95 -3.36 3.17 15.68
N GLU A 96 -4.06 2.04 15.62
CA GLU A 96 -4.11 1.04 16.71
C GLU A 96 -3.12 -0.12 16.50
N ASN A 97 -2.29 -0.07 15.45
CA ASN A 97 -1.45 -1.17 15.02
C ASN A 97 0.02 -0.72 15.00
N LEU A 98 0.60 -0.64 16.20
CA LEU A 98 2.00 -0.28 16.41
C LEU A 98 2.91 -1.23 15.62
N GLY A 99 4.00 -0.70 15.07
CA GLY A 99 5.00 -1.51 14.39
C GLY A 99 4.59 -1.99 12.99
N THR A 100 3.53 -1.43 12.41
CA THR A 100 3.08 -1.77 11.06
C THR A 100 3.63 -0.84 9.97
N LEU A 101 3.63 -1.36 8.75
CA LEU A 101 3.90 -0.66 7.49
C LEU A 101 2.64 -0.70 6.62
N VAL A 102 2.30 0.40 5.97
CA VAL A 102 1.27 0.45 4.92
C VAL A 102 1.95 0.18 3.60
N PHE A 103 1.36 -0.72 2.82
CA PHE A 103 1.72 -0.99 1.44
C PHE A 103 0.50 -0.76 0.54
N ARG A 104 0.65 0.13 -0.44
CA ARG A 104 -0.31 0.38 -1.52
C ARG A 104 0.32 -0.12 -2.82
N PRO A 105 -0.08 -1.29 -3.33
CA PRO A 105 0.33 -1.70 -4.66
C PRO A 105 -0.35 -0.78 -5.67
N GLY A 106 0.45 0.05 -6.34
CA GLY A 106 0.04 0.69 -7.58
C GLY A 106 0.23 -0.27 -8.75
N GLY A 107 0.39 0.29 -9.95
CA GLY A 107 0.60 -0.48 -11.16
C GLY A 107 -0.22 0.03 -12.32
N GLU A 108 -0.40 -0.81 -13.33
CA GLU A 108 -1.07 -0.42 -14.56
C GLU A 108 -2.57 -0.21 -14.34
N TYR A 109 -3.09 0.91 -14.84
CA TYR A 109 -4.52 1.23 -14.85
C TYR A 109 -5.02 1.17 -16.29
N PHE A 110 -5.66 0.06 -16.66
CA PHE A 110 -6.34 -0.17 -17.96
C PHE A 110 -5.60 0.36 -19.21
N GLY A 111 -4.28 0.24 -19.27
CA GLY A 111 -3.45 0.74 -20.39
C GLY A 111 -3.34 2.27 -20.48
N GLU A 112 -3.93 3.03 -19.56
CA GLU A 112 -3.87 4.50 -19.54
C GLU A 112 -2.58 5.03 -18.88
N GLY A 113 -2.02 4.27 -17.95
CA GLY A 113 -0.79 4.63 -17.25
C GLY A 113 -0.47 3.76 -16.04
N ILE A 114 0.58 4.13 -15.32
CA ILE A 114 1.00 3.49 -14.08
C ILE A 114 0.65 4.40 -12.90
N ILE A 115 -0.14 3.87 -11.98
CA ILE A 115 -0.47 4.51 -10.71
C ILE A 115 0.67 4.28 -9.71
N VAL A 116 0.98 5.32 -8.95
CA VAL A 116 2.05 5.29 -7.94
C VAL A 116 1.75 4.26 -6.85
N SER A 117 2.74 3.43 -6.56
CA SER A 117 2.77 2.55 -5.39
C SER A 117 3.32 3.32 -4.19
N GLU A 118 2.91 2.95 -2.98
CA GLU A 118 3.37 3.60 -1.76
C GLU A 118 3.75 2.58 -0.70
N VAL A 119 4.86 2.84 0.01
CA VAL A 119 5.13 2.24 1.31
C VAL A 119 5.24 3.35 2.35
N SER A 120 4.54 3.23 3.48
CA SER A 120 4.57 4.27 4.51
C SER A 120 4.33 3.77 5.92
N THR A 121 4.88 4.48 6.90
CA THR A 121 4.65 4.23 8.32
C THR A 121 4.54 5.55 9.07
N ILE A 122 3.57 5.65 9.97
CA ILE A 122 3.43 6.79 10.88
C ILE A 122 4.41 6.73 12.07
N TYR A 123 5.09 5.59 12.27
CA TYR A 123 5.99 5.36 13.39
C TYR A 123 7.43 5.79 13.10
N GLN A 124 8.11 6.31 14.12
CA GLN A 124 9.50 6.80 14.02
C GLN A 124 10.53 5.84 14.61
N SER A 125 10.09 4.76 15.25
CA SER A 125 10.93 3.74 15.87
C SER A 125 10.21 2.39 15.86
N GLY A 126 10.95 1.32 16.14
CA GLY A 126 10.44 -0.04 16.23
C GLY A 126 10.16 -0.68 14.87
N ASP A 127 9.39 -1.77 14.91
CA ASP A 127 9.23 -2.71 13.80
C ASP A 127 8.72 -2.06 12.50
N GLY A 128 7.85 -1.05 12.61
CA GLY A 128 7.30 -0.36 11.44
C GLY A 128 8.38 0.40 10.66
N LEU A 129 9.34 1.00 11.37
CA LEU A 129 10.48 1.68 10.74
C LEU A 129 11.47 0.66 10.15
N ASP A 130 11.68 -0.48 10.81
CA ASP A 130 12.55 -1.54 10.29
C ASP A 130 11.98 -2.16 9.00
N LEU A 131 10.67 -2.42 8.99
CA LEU A 131 9.94 -2.82 7.79
C LEU A 131 10.04 -1.76 6.69
N PHE A 132 9.85 -0.48 7.03
CA PHE A 132 10.00 0.61 6.06
C PHE A 132 11.40 0.62 5.43
N LYS A 133 12.46 0.51 6.24
CA LYS A 133 13.86 0.48 5.75
C LYS A 133 14.14 -0.75 4.88
N LEU A 134 13.57 -1.90 5.23
CA LEU A 134 13.67 -3.12 4.43
C LEU A 134 13.07 -2.90 3.03
N PHE A 135 11.83 -2.42 2.97
CA PHE A 135 11.16 -2.11 1.71
C PHE A 135 11.91 -1.04 0.92
N GLU A 136 12.32 0.05 1.57
CA GLU A 136 13.10 1.13 0.95
C GLU A 136 14.39 0.59 0.32
N LYS A 137 15.13 -0.27 1.02
CA LYS A 137 16.36 -0.90 0.50
C LYS A 137 16.07 -1.77 -0.72
N LYS A 138 15.00 -2.57 -0.68
CA LYS A 138 14.62 -3.48 -1.78
C LYS A 138 14.12 -2.70 -3.00
N ILE A 139 13.31 -1.67 -2.79
CA ILE A 139 12.86 -0.77 -3.86
C ILE A 139 14.08 -0.06 -4.48
N LYS A 140 14.97 0.53 -3.69
CA LYS A 140 16.16 1.21 -4.24
C LYS A 140 17.13 0.26 -4.94
N GLY A 141 17.16 -1.01 -4.56
CA GLY A 141 18.01 -2.04 -5.19
C GLY A 141 17.44 -2.61 -6.49
N ASN A 142 16.12 -2.84 -6.56
CA ASN A 142 15.45 -3.43 -7.72
C ASN A 142 15.15 -2.39 -8.81
N PHE A 143 14.89 -1.14 -8.44
CA PHE A 143 14.54 -0.10 -9.38
C PHE A 143 15.78 0.74 -9.70
N LYS A 144 16.38 0.53 -10.88
CA LYS A 144 17.46 1.40 -11.35
C LYS A 144 16.95 2.83 -11.45
N LYS A 145 17.77 3.79 -11.02
CA LYS A 145 17.47 5.25 -11.01
C LYS A 145 17.14 5.86 -12.40
N ASN A 146 17.18 5.07 -13.48
CA ASN A 146 17.08 5.52 -14.87
C ASN A 146 16.12 4.64 -15.70
N SER A 147 14.80 4.72 -15.47
CA SER A 147 13.75 4.48 -16.49
C SER A 147 12.38 4.53 -15.81
N LEU A 148 11.41 5.26 -16.37
CA LEU A 148 10.04 5.51 -15.88
C LEU A 148 9.85 6.67 -14.90
N LEU A 149 10.56 7.77 -15.14
CA LEU A 149 10.00 9.12 -14.96
C LEU A 149 9.31 9.52 -16.27
N LEU A 150 8.04 9.10 -16.46
CA LEU A 150 7.03 9.73 -17.34
C LEU A 150 5.87 8.75 -17.56
N CYS A 151 5.00 8.57 -16.57
CA CYS A 151 3.60 8.34 -16.91
C CYS A 151 2.98 9.71 -17.15
N ARG A 152 2.58 9.96 -18.40
CA ARG A 152 1.81 11.14 -18.80
C ARG A 152 0.62 11.27 -17.85
N ALA A 153 0.67 12.25 -16.96
CA ALA A 153 -0.54 12.84 -16.43
C ALA A 153 -1.23 13.55 -17.61
N ARG A 154 -2.02 12.82 -18.41
CA ARG A 154 -3.11 13.45 -19.14
C ARG A 154 -4.09 13.90 -18.07
N SER A 155 -3.95 15.17 -17.72
CA SER A 155 -4.93 15.99 -17.01
C SER A 155 -6.33 15.60 -17.49
N LEU A 156 -7.06 14.79 -16.73
CA LEU A 156 -8.53 14.77 -16.76
C LEU A 156 -9.02 16.08 -16.11
N ARG A 157 -8.63 17.21 -16.71
CA ARG A 157 -9.46 18.41 -16.68
C ARG A 157 -10.34 18.27 -17.90
N GLY A 158 -11.54 17.75 -17.71
CA GLY A 158 -12.62 18.04 -18.64
C GLY A 158 -12.72 19.57 -18.80
N PRO A 159 -13.05 20.08 -19.99
CA PRO A 159 -13.27 21.50 -20.15
C PRO A 159 -14.43 21.90 -19.24
N CYS A 160 -14.17 22.83 -18.32
CA CYS A 160 -15.23 23.66 -17.77
C CYS A 160 -15.72 24.56 -18.91
N GLU A 161 -16.66 24.07 -19.70
CA GLU A 161 -17.63 24.87 -20.45
C GLU A 161 -18.93 24.74 -19.63
N GLY A 162 -19.50 25.76 -19.00
CA GLY A 162 -19.59 27.14 -19.44
C GLY A 162 -20.87 27.36 -20.24
N TYR A 163 -22.03 26.91 -19.75
CA TYR A 163 -23.37 27.45 -20.02
C TYR A 163 -24.31 27.12 -18.86
#